data_AF-A0A7Z2SXF2-F1
#
_entry.id   AF-A0A7Z2SXF2-F1
#
_cell.length_a   1.000
_cell.length_b   1.000
_cell.length_c   1.000
_cell.angle_alpha   90.00
_cell.angle_beta   90.00
_cell.angle_gamma   90.00
#
_symmetry.space_group_name_H-M   'P 1'
#
loop_
_entity.id
_entity.type
_entity.pdbx_description
1 polymer ?
#
loop_
_entity_poly.entity_id
_entity_poly.type
_entity_poly.pdbx_seq_one_letter_code
_entity_poly.pdbx_strand_id
1 'polypeptide(L)'
;MVLRRDGFGGTRYYPENSEIHILCTYMETGHRYIIIHYLDLPFSYRQLNRDGLLFLEEHIYTCLLPELDRIDEGFYDDMSMAEEIVRMMK
;
A
#
# COMPACT_ATOMS: atom_id res chain seq x y z
N MET A 1 -2.70 -4.22 -17.21
CA MET A 1 -2.81 -3.14 -16.21
C MET A 1 -4.16 -2.45 -16.38
N VAL A 2 -4.80 -2.05 -15.29
CA VAL A 2 -6.14 -1.42 -15.28
C VAL A 2 -6.10 -0.14 -14.43
N LEU A 3 -6.90 0.86 -14.79
CA LEU A 3 -7.01 2.11 -14.05
C LEU A 3 -7.82 1.89 -12.77
N ARG A 4 -7.26 2.28 -11.64
CA ARG A 4 -7.76 1.98 -10.31
C ARG A 4 -7.53 3.17 -9.38
N ARG A 5 -8.25 3.24 -8.27
CA ARG A 5 -8.01 4.27 -7.24
C ARG A 5 -6.61 4.10 -6.68
N ASP A 6 -5.95 5.20 -6.31
CA ASP A 6 -4.61 5.14 -5.70
C ASP A 6 -4.66 5.09 -4.16
N GLY A 7 -5.79 5.44 -3.55
CA GLY A 7 -5.94 5.56 -2.10
C GLY A 7 -5.77 6.99 -1.57
N PHE A 8 -5.58 7.97 -2.46
CA PHE A 8 -5.39 9.39 -2.16
C PHE A 8 -6.41 10.28 -2.88
N GLY A 9 -7.51 9.69 -3.39
CA GLY A 9 -8.52 10.40 -4.17
C GLY A 9 -8.20 10.53 -5.66
N GLY A 10 -7.09 9.94 -6.13
CA GLY A 10 -6.71 9.86 -7.53
C GLY A 10 -6.89 8.48 -8.13
N THR A 11 -6.37 8.29 -9.34
CA THR A 11 -6.32 6.98 -10.00
C THR A 11 -4.96 6.74 -10.66
N ARG A 12 -4.49 5.50 -10.66
CA ARG A 12 -3.24 5.05 -11.29
C ARG A 12 -3.43 3.67 -11.92
N TYR A 13 -2.52 3.28 -12.80
CA TYR A 13 -2.54 1.95 -13.41
C TYR A 13 -1.88 0.92 -12.48
N TYR A 14 -2.61 -0.15 -12.18
CA TYR A 14 -2.12 -1.29 -11.41
C TYR A 14 -2.38 -2.61 -12.16
N PRO A 15 -1.70 -3.71 -11.79
CA PRO A 15 -2.05 -5.05 -12.26
C PRO A 15 -3.52 -5.39 -11.95
N GLU A 16 -4.14 -6.20 -12.80
CA GLU A 16 -5.55 -6.55 -12.65
C GLU A 16 -5.74 -7.69 -11.63
N ASN A 17 -4.90 -8.72 -11.70
CA ASN A 17 -4.99 -9.96 -10.91
C ASN A 17 -3.63 -10.35 -10.33
N SER A 18 -2.97 -9.42 -9.63
CA SER A 18 -1.70 -9.74 -8.97
C SER A 18 -1.93 -10.04 -7.50
N GLU A 19 -1.18 -11.02 -7.01
CA GLU A 19 -0.96 -11.16 -5.58
C GLU A 19 -0.25 -9.92 -5.05
N ILE A 20 -0.64 -9.50 -3.85
CA ILE A 20 -0.08 -8.33 -3.18
C ILE A 20 0.51 -8.73 -1.84
N HIS A 21 1.57 -8.03 -1.45
CA HIS A 21 2.25 -8.24 -0.18
C HIS A 21 2.49 -6.90 0.51
N ILE A 22 2.33 -6.85 1.84
CA ILE A 22 2.70 -5.67 2.65
C ILE A 22 4.21 -5.61 2.72
N LEU A 23 4.80 -4.59 2.11
CA LEU A 23 6.25 -4.45 2.09
C LEU A 23 6.75 -3.74 3.35
N CYS A 24 6.14 -2.60 3.67
CA CYS A 24 6.40 -1.87 4.91
C CYS A 24 5.26 -0.89 5.22
N THR A 25 5.26 -0.39 6.45
CA THR A 25 4.42 0.73 6.89
C THR A 25 5.30 1.86 7.40
N TYR A 26 4.73 3.07 7.41
CA TYR A 26 5.38 4.21 8.04
C TYR A 26 4.35 5.23 8.50
N MET A 27 4.75 6.07 9.46
CA MET A 27 3.94 7.17 9.96
C MET A 27 4.46 8.49 9.39
N GLU A 28 3.58 9.27 8.78
CA GLU A 28 3.89 10.62 8.33
C GLU A 28 2.72 11.54 8.68
N THR A 29 3.02 12.68 9.31
CA THR A 29 2.04 13.69 9.75
C THR A 29 0.88 13.14 10.61
N GLY A 30 1.12 12.05 11.35
CA GLY A 30 0.11 11.41 12.20
C GLY A 30 -0.79 10.42 11.46
N HIS A 31 -0.58 10.23 10.15
CA HIS A 31 -1.25 9.22 9.35
C HIS A 31 -0.35 8.01 9.12
N ARG A 32 -0.95 6.81 9.14
CA ARG A 32 -0.28 5.56 8.85
C ARG A 32 -0.40 5.24 7.38
N TYR A 33 0.73 5.07 6.72
CA TYR A 33 0.83 4.68 5.32
C TYR A 33 1.29 3.24 5.21
N ILE A 34 0.73 2.53 4.23
CA ILE A 34 1.01 1.13 3.93
C ILE A 34 1.57 1.09 2.52
N ILE A 35 2.73 0.47 2.34
CA ILE A 35 3.30 0.23 1.02
C ILE A 35 3.10 -1.24 0.69
N ILE A 36 2.39 -1.51 -0.40
CA ILE A 36 2.21 -2.85 -0.95
C ILE A 36 3.03 -3.04 -2.21
N HIS A 37 3.45 -4.28 -2.45
CA HIS A 37 4.13 -4.72 -3.66
C HIS A 37 3.25 -5.72 -4.43
N TYR A 38 3.13 -5.53 -5.74
CA TYR A 38 2.48 -6.49 -6.64
C TYR A 38 3.50 -7.53 -7.11
N LEU A 39 3.34 -8.79 -6.70
CA LEU A 39 4.35 -9.83 -6.91
C LEU A 39 4.62 -10.15 -8.39
N ASP A 40 3.62 -9.97 -9.25
CA ASP A 40 3.76 -10.25 -10.69
C ASP A 40 4.65 -9.24 -11.41
N LEU A 41 4.89 -8.07 -10.82
CA LEU A 41 5.67 -7.00 -11.42
C LEU A 41 6.79 -6.55 -10.48
N PRO A 42 8.06 -6.80 -10.84
CA PRO A 42 9.18 -6.25 -10.08
C PRO A 42 9.07 -4.72 -10.08
N PHE A 43 9.21 -4.11 -8.90
CA PHE A 43 9.16 -2.65 -8.69
C PHE A 43 7.78 -1.97 -8.86
N SER A 44 6.68 -2.74 -8.91
CA SER A 44 5.35 -2.15 -8.88
C SER A 44 4.86 -1.98 -7.45
N TYR A 45 5.00 -0.77 -6.91
CA TYR A 45 4.58 -0.43 -5.56
C TYR A 45 3.32 0.43 -5.55
N ARG A 46 2.53 0.29 -4.49
CA ARG A 46 1.43 1.19 -4.20
C ARG A 46 1.48 1.61 -2.74
N GLN A 47 1.51 2.92 -2.55
CA GLN A 47 1.32 3.54 -1.25
C GLN A 47 -0.18 3.69 -1.00
N LEU A 48 -0.62 3.45 0.22
CA LEU A 48 -2.01 3.50 0.66
C LEU A 48 -2.09 4.25 1.99
N ASN A 49 -3.14 5.04 2.19
CA ASN A 49 -3.47 5.58 3.50
C ASN A 49 -4.33 4.58 4.28
N ARG A 50 -3.96 4.26 5.53
CA ARG A 50 -4.71 3.40 6.44
C ARG A 50 -6.18 3.83 6.62
N ASP A 51 -6.45 5.13 6.65
CA ASP A 51 -7.80 5.70 6.77
C ASP A 51 -8.59 5.56 5.47
N GLY A 52 -7.89 5.49 4.33
CA GLY A 52 -8.45 5.42 2.99
C GLY A 52 -8.73 4.00 2.48
N LEU A 53 -8.49 2.97 3.30
CA LEU A 53 -8.55 1.56 2.90
C LEU A 53 -9.92 1.15 2.34
N LEU A 54 -10.99 1.69 2.90
CA LEU A 54 -12.38 1.41 2.50
C LEU A 54 -12.72 1.92 1.09
N PHE A 55 -11.91 2.82 0.54
CA PHE A 55 -12.12 3.34 -0.82
C PHE A 55 -11.43 2.50 -1.89
N LEU A 56 -10.65 1.51 -1.50
CA LEU A 56 -9.87 0.65 -2.38
C LEU A 56 -10.70 -0.51 -2.93
N GLU A 57 -10.09 -1.22 -3.86
CA GLU A 57 -10.63 -2.44 -4.44
C GLU A 57 -10.77 -3.54 -3.38
N GLU A 58 -11.84 -4.34 -3.49
CA GLU A 58 -12.16 -5.41 -2.55
C GLU A 58 -10.98 -6.34 -2.29
N HIS A 59 -10.23 -6.74 -3.32
CA HIS A 59 -9.08 -7.63 -3.16
C HIS A 59 -7.98 -7.05 -2.24
N ILE A 60 -7.71 -5.74 -2.32
CA ILE A 60 -6.70 -5.07 -1.46
C ILE A 60 -7.22 -5.03 -0.03
N TYR A 61 -8.49 -4.63 0.13
CA TYR A 61 -9.13 -4.57 1.43
C TYR A 61 -9.11 -5.94 2.12
N THR A 62 -9.54 -7.00 1.43
CA THR A 62 -9.57 -8.37 1.96
C THR A 62 -8.18 -8.88 2.35
N CYS A 63 -7.14 -8.51 1.60
CA CYS A 63 -5.75 -8.87 1.92
C CYS A 63 -5.22 -8.13 3.16
N LEU A 64 -5.53 -6.84 3.30
CA LEU A 64 -5.02 -6.01 4.39
C LEU A 64 -5.83 -6.13 5.68
N LEU A 65 -7.12 -6.45 5.59
CA LEU A 65 -8.03 -6.58 6.73
C LEU A 65 -7.49 -7.44 7.90
N PRO A 66 -6.96 -8.67 7.68
CA PRO A 66 -6.43 -9.48 8.77
C PRO A 66 -5.13 -8.94 9.39
N GLU A 67 -4.43 -8.04 8.69
CA GLU A 67 -3.15 -7.49 9.13
C GLU A 67 -3.29 -6.10 9.78
N LEU A 68 -4.50 -5.53 9.82
CA LEU A 68 -4.72 -4.16 10.29
C LEU A 68 -4.26 -3.94 11.73
N ASP A 69 -4.51 -4.88 12.64
CA ASP A 69 -4.09 -4.76 14.03
C ASP A 69 -2.55 -4.69 14.12
N ARG A 70 -1.85 -5.55 13.37
CA ARG A 70 -0.38 -5.57 13.31
C ARG A 70 0.19 -4.32 12.64
N ILE A 71 -0.48 -3.82 11.62
CA ILE A 71 -0.16 -2.54 10.98
C ILE A 71 -0.28 -1.41 12.00
N ASP A 72 -1.37 -1.36 12.76
CA ASP A 72 -1.64 -0.29 13.72
C ASP A 72 -0.67 -0.36 14.92
N GLU A 73 -0.21 -1.56 15.30
CA GLU A 73 0.86 -1.81 16.28
C GLU A 73 2.27 -1.48 15.77
N GLY A 74 2.43 -1.20 14.48
CA GLY A 74 3.72 -0.87 13.87
C GLY A 74 4.62 -2.07 13.57
N PHE A 75 4.05 -3.29 13.46
CA PHE A 75 4.81 -4.51 13.16
C PHE A 75 5.63 -4.41 11.86
N TYR A 76 5.11 -3.67 10.89
CA TYR A 76 5.70 -3.48 9.56
C TYR A 76 6.48 -2.17 9.43
N ASP A 77 6.70 -1.44 10.53
CA ASP A 77 7.31 -0.11 10.46
C ASP A 77 8.77 -0.17 10.02
N ASP A 78 9.03 0.37 8.83
CA ASP A 78 10.37 0.53 8.26
C ASP A 78 10.42 1.85 7.47
N MET A 79 10.76 2.92 8.18
CA MET A 79 10.83 4.26 7.60
C MET A 79 11.92 4.35 6.52
N SER A 80 13.06 3.68 6.72
CA SER A 80 14.18 3.74 5.77
C SER A 80 13.82 3.09 4.44
N MET A 81 13.18 1.91 4.48
CA MET A 81 12.66 1.24 3.30
C MET A 81 11.55 2.05 2.64
N ALA A 82 10.63 2.60 3.43
CA ALA A 82 9.53 3.42 2.91
C ALA A 82 10.04 4.65 2.15
N GLU A 83 11.02 5.38 2.70
CA GLU A 83 11.64 6.52 2.04
C GLU A 83 12.29 6.15 0.70
N GLU A 84 12.99 5.01 0.66
CA GLU A 84 13.64 4.52 -0.56
C GLU A 84 12.61 4.21 -1.65
N ILE A 85 11.53 3.50 -1.30
CA ILE A 85 10.46 3.14 -2.24
C ILE A 85 9.71 4.38 -2.71
N VAL A 86 9.34 5.27 -1.80
CA VAL A 86 8.63 6.51 -2.14
C VAL A 86 9.48 7.37 -3.10
N ARG A 87 10.81 7.37 -2.93
CA ARG A 87 11.73 8.03 -3.87
C ARG A 87 11.74 7.35 -5.25
N MET A 88 11.63 6.02 -5.33
CA MET A 88 11.55 5.29 -6.61
C MET A 88 10.21 5.48 -7.34
N MET A 89 9.14 5.80 -6.61
CA MET A 89 7.79 5.99 -7.17
C MET A 89 7.55 7.38 -7.79
N LYS A 90 8.43 8.34 -7.50
CA LYS A 90 8.45 9.70 -8.04
C LYS A 90 9.23 9.76 -9.35
#